data_AF-A0A168GZ54-F1
#
_entry.id   AF-A0A168GZ54-F1
#
_cell.length_a   1.000
_cell.length_b   1.000
_cell.length_c   1.000
_cell.angle_alpha   90.00
_cell.angle_beta   90.00
_cell.angle_gamma   90.00
#
_symmetry.space_group_name_H-M   'P 1'
#
loop_
_entity.id
_entity.type
_entity.pdbx_description
1 polymer ?
#
loop_
_entity_poly.entity_id
_entity_poly.type
_entity_poly.pdbx_seq_one_letter_code
_entity_poly.pdbx_strand_id
1 'polypeptide(L)'
;MSGFAGSYNLPAPRRITASNLPVPSHLSSDPHAEPGVEVRDERLVVKPLLDGSYRRAVIATSPQVPTKNDGHGELELDAIPGAGIVLPGGLNTYYLDIAPHTEGVLHRTTSTDYLVVISGKLSLLTPNTDAFHIKDGKATCANNLVTTVALPGDVIYQRGPMHR
;
A
#
# COMPACT_ATOMS: atom_id res chain seq x y z
N MET A 1 -28.31 -7.30 5.18
CA MET A 1 -27.44 -8.10 4.28
C MET A 1 -26.26 -8.59 5.10
N SER A 2 -25.95 -9.87 5.00
CA SER A 2 -25.00 -10.60 5.86
C SER A 2 -23.59 -10.03 5.75
N GLY A 3 -23.07 -9.51 6.87
CA GLY A 3 -21.75 -8.87 6.92
C GLY A 3 -20.61 -9.83 6.62
N PHE A 4 -19.58 -9.32 5.92
CA PHE A 4 -18.26 -9.92 5.70
C PHE A 4 -17.45 -10.18 7.00
N ALA A 5 -18.12 -10.25 8.15
CA ALA A 5 -17.50 -10.35 9.46
C ALA A 5 -16.80 -11.70 9.73
N GLY A 6 -16.97 -12.71 8.85
CA GLY A 6 -16.57 -14.09 9.16
C GLY A 6 -15.65 -14.85 8.20
N SER A 7 -15.56 -14.53 6.90
CA SER A 7 -15.01 -15.52 5.93
C SER A 7 -13.55 -15.34 5.49
N TYR A 8 -12.91 -14.21 5.80
CA TYR A 8 -11.47 -14.07 5.62
C TYR A 8 -10.87 -13.32 6.82
N ASN A 9 -9.92 -13.96 7.49
CA ASN A 9 -9.26 -13.40 8.66
C ASN A 9 -7.78 -13.73 8.56
N LEU A 10 -7.10 -13.02 7.66
CA LEU A 10 -5.65 -13.07 7.61
C LEU A 10 -5.08 -12.47 8.91
N PRO A 11 -3.96 -13.00 9.41
CA PRO A 11 -3.33 -12.44 10.59
C PRO A 11 -2.92 -10.98 10.34
N ALA A 12 -3.06 -10.14 11.36
CA ALA A 12 -2.58 -8.77 11.30
C ALA A 12 -1.09 -8.77 10.89
N PRO A 13 -0.70 -7.98 9.87
CA PRO A 13 0.65 -8.00 9.37
C PRO A 13 1.63 -7.42 10.40
N ARG A 14 2.86 -7.93 10.36
CA ARG A 14 3.96 -7.50 11.23
C ARG A 14 4.78 -6.42 10.53
N ARG A 15 5.07 -5.33 11.23
CA ARG A 15 6.02 -4.29 10.81
C ARG A 15 7.24 -4.35 11.71
N ILE A 16 8.41 -4.29 11.10
CA ILE A 16 9.68 -4.10 11.81
C ILE A 16 10.28 -2.79 11.32
N THR A 17 10.54 -1.86 12.22
CA THR A 17 11.17 -0.57 11.93
C THR A 17 12.53 -0.54 12.62
N ALA A 18 13.57 -0.14 11.89
CA ALA A 18 14.91 0.07 12.42
C ALA A 18 15.35 1.51 12.17
N SER A 19 15.84 2.17 13.21
CA SER A 19 16.18 3.60 13.20
C SER A 19 17.47 3.87 13.97
N ASN A 20 18.22 4.89 13.56
CA ASN A 20 19.36 5.37 14.31
C ASN A 20 18.90 6.20 15.51
N LEU A 21 19.48 5.93 16.68
CA LEU A 21 19.33 6.78 17.86
C LEU A 21 20.25 8.01 17.75
N PRO A 22 20.01 9.09 18.52
CA PRO A 22 20.95 10.19 18.60
C PRO A 22 22.30 9.73 19.17
N VAL A 23 23.41 10.22 18.62
CA VAL A 23 24.74 10.03 19.21
C VAL A 23 24.76 10.72 20.59
N PRO A 24 25.15 10.03 21.68
CA PRO A 24 25.24 10.65 22.99
C PRO A 24 26.13 11.89 22.99
N SER A 25 25.74 12.93 23.73
CA SER A 25 26.47 14.21 23.73
C SER A 25 27.95 14.11 24.14
N HIS A 26 28.30 13.14 24.98
CA HIS A 26 29.69 12.90 25.38
C HIS A 26 30.55 12.27 24.28
N LEU A 27 29.93 11.80 23.18
CA LEU A 27 30.60 11.22 22.00
C LEU A 27 30.44 12.11 20.75
N SER A 28 29.76 13.27 20.83
CA SER A 28 29.42 14.07 19.64
C SER A 28 30.62 14.69 18.92
N SER A 29 31.79 14.77 19.59
CA SER A 29 33.04 15.26 18.99
C SER A 29 33.96 14.14 18.48
N ASP A 30 33.61 12.88 18.72
CA ASP A 30 34.38 11.74 18.22
C ASP A 30 33.97 11.45 16.76
N PRO A 31 34.87 11.65 15.78
CA PRO A 31 34.55 11.41 14.37
C PRO A 31 34.36 9.92 14.04
N HIS A 32 34.63 9.00 14.98
CA HIS A 32 34.43 7.56 14.83
C HIS A 32 33.22 7.03 15.60
N ALA A 33 32.47 7.90 16.31
CA ALA A 33 31.27 7.49 17.00
C ALA A 33 30.11 7.30 16.02
N GLU A 34 29.50 6.12 16.05
CA GLU A 34 28.27 5.79 15.32
C GLU A 34 27.08 5.76 16.28
N PRO A 35 25.86 6.09 15.80
CA PRO A 35 24.66 5.97 16.61
C PRO A 35 24.35 4.51 16.93
N GLY A 36 23.78 4.27 18.11
CA GLY A 36 23.08 3.00 18.37
C GLY A 36 21.82 2.87 17.51
N VAL A 37 21.19 1.69 17.52
CA VAL A 37 20.00 1.39 16.72
C VAL A 37 18.83 1.03 17.62
N GLU A 38 17.65 1.57 17.31
CA GLU A 38 16.37 1.08 17.83
C GLU A 38 15.73 0.12 16.82
N VAL A 39 15.19 -0.99 17.31
CA VAL A 39 14.34 -1.90 16.52
C VAL A 39 12.99 -2.00 17.18
N ARG A 40 11.94 -1.66 16.44
CA ARG A 40 10.54 -1.81 16.85
C ARG A 40 9.91 -2.93 16.06
N ASP A 41 9.19 -3.80 16.76
CA ASP A 41 8.50 -4.95 16.20
C ASP A 41 7.06 -4.93 16.67
N GLU A 42 6.14 -4.74 15.73
CA GLU A 42 4.74 -4.56 16.04
C GLU A 42 3.83 -5.28 15.05
N ARG A 43 2.61 -5.55 15.51
CA ARG A 43 1.51 -5.98 14.64
C ARG A 43 0.65 -4.78 14.32
N LEU A 44 0.48 -4.50 13.03
CA LEU A 44 -0.25 -3.34 12.57
C LEU A 44 -1.75 -3.47 12.81
N VAL A 45 -2.40 -2.35 13.09
CA VAL A 45 -3.86 -2.28 13.19
C VAL A 45 -4.47 -2.34 11.79
N VAL A 46 -5.26 -3.38 11.56
CA VAL A 46 -6.02 -3.57 10.32
C VAL A 46 -7.35 -2.83 10.41
N LYS A 47 -7.63 -1.97 9.44
CA LYS A 47 -8.88 -1.19 9.34
C LYS A 47 -9.70 -1.66 8.13
N PRO A 48 -11.02 -1.89 8.27
CA PRO A 48 -11.87 -2.16 7.11
C PRO A 48 -11.97 -0.92 6.22
N LEU A 49 -12.10 -1.13 4.91
CA LEU A 49 -12.41 -0.10 3.93
C LEU A 49 -13.72 -0.46 3.21
N LEU A 50 -14.40 0.56 2.69
CA LEU A 50 -15.68 0.43 1.98
C LEU A 50 -16.71 -0.33 2.83
N ASP A 51 -17.28 -1.40 2.29
CA ASP A 51 -18.25 -2.29 2.95
C ASP A 51 -17.59 -3.42 3.77
N GLY A 52 -16.27 -3.39 3.93
CA GLY A 52 -15.49 -4.42 4.62
C GLY A 52 -14.95 -5.52 3.70
N SER A 53 -15.23 -5.45 2.40
CA SER A 53 -14.59 -6.30 1.38
C SER A 53 -13.07 -6.08 1.30
N TYR A 54 -12.60 -4.89 1.69
CA TYR A 54 -11.18 -4.57 1.78
C TYR A 54 -10.77 -4.34 3.24
N ARG A 55 -9.57 -4.75 3.58
CA ARG A 55 -8.94 -4.46 4.87
C ARG A 55 -7.52 -3.95 4.65
N ARG A 56 -7.16 -2.86 5.32
CA ARG A 56 -5.89 -2.17 5.12
C ARG A 56 -5.15 -1.96 6.43
N ALA A 57 -3.84 -2.18 6.40
CA ALA A 57 -2.92 -1.77 7.45
C ALA A 57 -1.78 -0.95 6.82
N VAL A 58 -1.64 0.32 7.23
CA VAL A 58 -0.61 1.21 6.69
C VAL A 58 0.74 0.88 7.33
N ILE A 59 1.74 0.64 6.50
CA ILE A 59 3.10 0.26 6.88
C ILE A 59 3.92 1.52 7.16
N ALA A 60 3.95 2.44 6.21
CA ALA A 60 4.72 3.68 6.30
C ALA A 60 4.18 4.71 5.31
N THR A 61 4.41 5.98 5.63
CA THR A 61 4.15 7.11 4.75
C THR A 61 5.38 8.01 4.68
N SER A 62 5.54 8.72 3.58
CA SER A 62 6.50 9.82 3.47
C SER A 62 5.91 10.87 2.56
N PRO A 63 5.79 12.15 2.96
CA PRO A 63 5.18 13.19 2.12
C PRO A 63 6.05 13.59 0.92
N GLN A 64 7.27 13.05 0.82
CA GLN A 64 8.20 13.32 -0.26
C GLN A 64 8.99 12.07 -0.67
N VAL A 65 9.46 12.10 -1.92
CA VAL A 65 10.47 11.18 -2.46
C VAL A 65 11.58 12.03 -3.10
N PRO A 66 12.88 11.86 -2.73
CA PRO A 66 13.43 10.89 -1.78
C PRO A 66 12.92 11.05 -0.33
N THR A 67 12.89 9.94 0.43
CA THR A 67 12.44 9.92 1.83
C THR A 67 13.52 10.44 2.78
N LYS A 68 13.15 10.67 4.05
CA LYS A 68 14.06 11.07 5.15
C LYS A 68 14.26 9.89 6.10
N ASN A 69 15.47 9.75 6.66
CA ASN A 69 15.80 8.69 7.62
C ASN A 69 15.84 9.18 9.09
N ASP A 70 15.57 10.47 9.32
CA ASP A 70 15.57 11.05 10.66
C ASP A 70 14.37 10.58 11.48
N GLY A 71 14.58 10.46 12.79
CA GLY A 71 13.55 10.07 13.73
C GLY A 71 13.76 8.66 14.29
N HIS A 72 13.17 8.43 15.44
CA HIS A 72 13.11 7.14 16.14
C HIS A 72 11.83 7.11 16.98
N GLY A 73 11.51 5.97 17.56
CA GLY A 73 10.28 5.75 18.31
C GLY A 73 9.10 5.43 17.41
N GLU A 74 7.91 5.89 17.82
CA GLU A 74 6.68 5.60 17.10
C GLU A 74 6.68 6.23 15.71
N LEU A 75 6.34 5.45 14.67
CA LEU A 75 6.26 5.98 13.31
C LEU A 75 4.96 6.75 13.13
N GLU A 76 5.07 8.08 13.04
CA GLU A 76 3.95 8.93 12.66
C GLU A 76 3.54 8.66 11.19
N LEU A 77 2.24 8.49 10.97
CA LEU A 77 1.68 8.25 9.65
C LEU A 77 0.93 9.49 9.17
N ASP A 78 1.26 9.92 7.96
CA ASP A 78 0.63 11.05 7.30
C ASP A 78 -0.82 10.74 6.92
N ALA A 79 -1.66 11.77 6.99
CA ALA A 79 -3.02 11.69 6.48
C ALA A 79 -3.01 11.59 4.95
N ILE A 80 -3.53 10.48 4.42
CA ILE A 80 -3.60 10.26 2.97
C ILE A 80 -4.91 10.85 2.42
N PRO A 81 -4.86 11.74 1.41
CA PRO A 81 -6.05 12.38 0.87
C PRO A 81 -6.97 11.40 0.13
N GLY A 82 -8.24 11.82 -0.04
CA GLY A 82 -9.23 11.09 -0.83
C GLY A 82 -9.52 9.68 -0.30
N ALA A 83 -9.44 8.66 -1.17
CA ALA A 83 -9.65 7.26 -0.80
C ALA A 83 -8.50 6.65 0.04
N GLY A 84 -7.47 7.44 0.34
CA GLY A 84 -6.31 7.00 1.11
C GLY A 84 -5.36 6.08 0.33
N ILE A 85 -5.32 6.21 -0.99
CA ILE A 85 -4.50 5.38 -1.88
C ILE A 85 -3.20 6.10 -2.24
N VAL A 86 -3.31 7.31 -2.79
CA VAL A 86 -2.16 8.09 -3.28
C VAL A 86 -1.82 9.18 -2.28
N LEU A 87 -0.54 9.24 -1.87
CA LEU A 87 0.06 10.41 -1.23
C LEU A 87 0.82 11.22 -2.29
N PRO A 88 0.29 12.37 -2.76
CA PRO A 88 0.92 13.13 -3.84
C PRO A 88 2.35 13.54 -3.51
N GLY A 89 3.28 13.28 -4.43
CA GLY A 89 4.72 13.60 -4.25
C GLY A 89 5.46 12.67 -3.28
N GLY A 90 4.75 11.74 -2.65
CA GLY A 90 5.25 10.93 -1.54
C GLY A 90 5.12 9.43 -1.76
N LEU A 91 5.22 8.71 -0.65
CA LEU A 91 5.09 7.26 -0.53
C LEU A 91 3.93 6.94 0.42
N ASN A 92 3.08 5.99 0.02
CA ASN A 92 2.11 5.35 0.90
C ASN A 92 2.25 3.84 0.72
N THR A 93 2.75 3.15 1.74
CA THR A 93 2.99 1.71 1.72
C THR A 93 2.03 1.05 2.70
N TYR A 94 1.27 0.06 2.25
CA TYR A 94 0.25 -0.59 3.07
C TYR A 94 0.01 -2.04 2.63
N TYR A 95 -0.45 -2.86 3.57
CA TYR A 95 -1.08 -4.14 3.28
C TYR A 95 -2.52 -3.91 2.86
N LEU A 96 -2.98 -4.66 1.86
CA LEU A 96 -4.36 -4.67 1.41
C LEU A 96 -4.83 -6.12 1.28
N ASP A 97 -5.78 -6.50 2.11
CA ASP A 97 -6.52 -7.74 1.93
C ASP A 97 -7.78 -7.45 1.12
N ILE A 98 -8.05 -8.31 0.15
CA ILE A 98 -9.24 -8.26 -0.71
C ILE A 98 -10.03 -9.53 -0.44
N ALA A 99 -11.30 -9.38 -0.05
CA ALA A 99 -12.18 -10.51 0.21
C ALA A 99 -12.35 -11.37 -1.05
N PRO A 100 -12.46 -12.70 -0.91
CA PRO A 100 -12.73 -13.57 -2.05
C PRO A 100 -13.99 -13.13 -2.81
N HIS A 101 -13.92 -13.17 -4.14
CA HIS A 101 -15.03 -12.82 -5.04
C HIS A 101 -15.52 -11.37 -4.93
N THR A 102 -14.65 -10.46 -4.50
CA THR A 102 -14.91 -9.01 -4.53
C THR A 102 -14.02 -8.34 -5.57
N GLU A 103 -14.47 -7.20 -6.11
CA GLU A 103 -13.78 -6.48 -7.16
C GLU A 103 -13.74 -4.98 -6.90
N GLY A 104 -12.66 -4.35 -7.38
CA GLY A 104 -12.50 -2.90 -7.28
C GLY A 104 -13.33 -2.16 -8.32
N VAL A 105 -13.52 -0.87 -8.10
CA VAL A 105 -14.03 0.04 -9.13
C VAL A 105 -12.95 0.21 -10.19
N LEU A 106 -13.33 0.21 -11.48
CA LEU A 106 -12.41 0.52 -12.57
C LEU A 106 -11.92 1.97 -12.45
N HIS A 107 -10.62 2.14 -12.17
CA HIS A 107 -10.04 3.44 -11.85
C HIS A 107 -8.59 3.54 -12.31
N ARG A 108 -7.99 4.73 -12.16
CA ARG A 108 -6.55 4.93 -12.26
C ARG A 108 -6.09 5.89 -11.18
N THR A 109 -4.82 5.77 -10.83
CA THR A 109 -4.11 6.67 -9.94
C THR A 109 -3.01 7.39 -10.73
N THR A 110 -2.66 8.60 -10.29
CA THR A 110 -1.43 9.27 -10.74
C THR A 110 -0.28 8.82 -9.85
N SER A 111 0.05 7.53 -9.92
CA SER A 111 1.10 6.88 -9.14
C SER A 111 1.77 5.78 -9.93
N THR A 112 2.92 5.34 -9.41
CA THR A 112 3.55 4.10 -9.79
C THR A 112 3.50 3.18 -8.57
N ASP A 113 2.87 2.02 -8.71
CA ASP A 113 2.61 1.12 -7.60
C ASP A 113 3.39 -0.18 -7.77
N TYR A 114 3.95 -0.68 -6.66
CA TYR A 114 4.52 -2.02 -6.57
C TYR A 114 3.58 -2.86 -5.71
N LEU A 115 2.85 -3.77 -6.33
CA LEU A 115 1.99 -4.70 -5.61
C LEU A 115 2.71 -6.04 -5.53
N VAL A 116 2.88 -6.55 -4.32
CA VAL A 116 3.45 -7.88 -4.09
C VAL A 116 2.33 -8.78 -3.60
N VAL A 117 2.04 -9.85 -4.33
CA VAL A 117 1.01 -10.81 -3.91
C VAL A 117 1.61 -11.69 -2.82
N ILE A 118 1.11 -11.56 -1.60
CA ILE A 118 1.66 -12.28 -0.44
C ILE A 118 0.97 -13.65 -0.28
N SER A 119 -0.35 -13.70 -0.48
CA SER A 119 -1.15 -14.92 -0.35
C SER A 119 -2.41 -14.86 -1.22
N GLY A 120 -3.03 -16.01 -1.47
CA GLY A 120 -4.21 -16.10 -2.33
C GLY A 120 -3.88 -15.98 -3.82
N LYS A 121 -4.86 -15.54 -4.61
CA LYS A 121 -4.72 -15.24 -6.04
C LYS A 121 -5.37 -13.89 -6.32
N LEU A 122 -4.68 -13.02 -7.05
CA LEU A 122 -5.17 -11.71 -7.42
C LEU A 122 -5.45 -11.67 -8.93
N SER A 123 -6.65 -11.25 -9.31
CA SER A 123 -6.96 -10.93 -10.71
C SER A 123 -6.74 -9.44 -10.92
N LEU A 124 -5.81 -9.08 -11.80
CA LEU A 124 -5.62 -7.73 -12.30
C LEU A 124 -6.38 -7.60 -13.63
N LEU A 125 -7.41 -6.76 -13.66
CA LEU A 125 -8.18 -6.50 -14.87
C LEU A 125 -7.76 -5.15 -15.46
N THR A 126 -7.29 -5.15 -16.70
CA THR A 126 -6.89 -3.93 -17.43
C THR A 126 -7.64 -3.81 -18.75
N PRO A 127 -7.76 -2.60 -19.33
CA PRO A 127 -8.17 -2.47 -20.72
C PRO A 127 -7.30 -3.34 -21.64
N ASN A 128 -7.84 -3.73 -22.78
CA ASN A 128 -7.06 -4.33 -23.85
C ASN A 128 -6.11 -3.29 -24.50
N THR A 129 -5.44 -3.68 -25.58
CA THR A 129 -4.51 -2.79 -26.30
C THR A 129 -5.19 -1.67 -27.08
N ASP A 130 -6.52 -1.70 -27.22
CA ASP A 130 -7.25 -0.71 -27.99
C ASP A 130 -7.44 0.58 -27.17
N ALA A 131 -7.45 1.70 -27.88
CA ALA A 131 -7.81 2.97 -27.26
C ALA A 131 -9.29 2.95 -26.82
N PHE A 132 -9.56 3.56 -25.68
CA PHE A 132 -10.91 3.72 -25.15
C PHE A 132 -11.18 5.18 -24.79
N HIS A 133 -12.45 5.53 -24.63
CA HIS A 133 -12.87 6.87 -24.22
C HIS A 133 -13.43 6.85 -22.80
N ILE A 134 -13.39 8.00 -22.15
CA ILE A 134 -14.23 8.28 -20.99
C ILE A 134 -15.41 9.12 -21.48
N LYS A 135 -16.64 8.60 -21.33
CA LYS A 135 -17.88 9.32 -21.63
C LYS A 135 -18.77 9.28 -20.41
N ASP A 136 -19.24 10.45 -19.96
CA ASP A 136 -20.10 10.59 -18.78
C ASP A 136 -19.54 9.91 -17.52
N GLY A 137 -18.22 10.03 -17.32
CA GLY A 137 -17.51 9.43 -16.19
C GLY A 137 -17.29 7.91 -16.29
N LYS A 138 -17.65 7.27 -17.41
CA LYS A 138 -17.49 5.82 -17.62
C LYS A 138 -16.50 5.52 -18.74
N ALA A 139 -15.62 4.55 -18.49
CA ALA A 139 -14.70 4.06 -19.51
C ALA A 139 -15.43 3.13 -20.48
N THR A 140 -15.28 3.34 -21.79
CA THR A 140 -15.89 2.47 -22.80
C THR A 140 -15.29 1.06 -22.83
N CYS A 141 -14.12 0.85 -22.21
CA CYS A 141 -13.50 -0.44 -22.04
C CYS A 141 -14.07 -1.28 -20.88
N ALA A 142 -15.01 -0.77 -20.08
CA ALA A 142 -15.48 -1.43 -18.85
C ALA A 142 -16.03 -2.85 -19.08
N ASN A 143 -16.54 -3.15 -20.28
CA ASN A 143 -17.09 -4.46 -20.64
C ASN A 143 -16.10 -5.35 -21.42
N ASN A 144 -14.86 -4.89 -21.64
CA ASN A 144 -13.85 -5.58 -22.44
C ASN A 144 -12.47 -5.46 -21.78
N LEU A 145 -12.37 -5.99 -20.57
CA LEU A 145 -11.13 -6.03 -19.80
C LEU A 145 -10.40 -7.36 -20.00
N VAL A 146 -9.08 -7.30 -20.02
CA VAL A 146 -8.18 -8.45 -20.03
C VAL A 146 -7.83 -8.81 -18.59
N THR A 147 -7.98 -10.08 -18.23
CA THR A 147 -7.63 -10.58 -16.89
C THR A 147 -6.23 -11.16 -16.90
N THR A 148 -5.38 -10.67 -16.00
CA THR A 148 -4.10 -11.28 -15.64
C THR A 148 -4.21 -11.84 -14.23
N VAL A 149 -3.79 -13.08 -14.00
CA VAL A 149 -3.79 -13.68 -12.65
C VAL A 149 -2.38 -13.61 -12.08
N ALA A 150 -2.25 -12.96 -10.93
CA ALA A 150 -1.02 -12.92 -10.13
C ALA A 150 -1.13 -13.89 -8.95
N LEU A 151 -0.05 -14.64 -8.73
CA LEU A 151 0.10 -15.69 -7.71
C LEU A 151 1.02 -15.21 -6.57
N PRO A 152 1.06 -15.91 -5.42
CA PRO A 152 1.94 -15.54 -4.33
C PRO A 152 3.41 -15.49 -4.77
N GLY A 153 4.06 -14.37 -4.47
CA GLY A 153 5.43 -14.05 -4.90
C GLY A 153 5.51 -13.18 -6.15
N ASP A 154 4.43 -13.06 -6.93
CA ASP A 154 4.40 -12.19 -8.10
C ASP A 154 4.42 -10.72 -7.69
N VAL A 155 5.09 -9.91 -8.51
CA VAL A 155 5.17 -8.46 -8.36
C VAL A 155 4.54 -7.79 -9.56
N ILE A 156 3.54 -6.94 -9.31
CA ILE A 156 2.91 -6.10 -10.32
C ILE A 156 3.54 -4.71 -10.21
N TYR A 157 4.21 -4.28 -11.28
CA TYR A 157 4.72 -2.92 -11.43
C TYR A 157 3.72 -2.09 -12.24
N GLN A 158 2.84 -1.39 -11.54
CA GLN A 158 1.71 -0.68 -12.11
C GLN A 158 2.06 0.80 -12.36
N ARG A 159 2.22 1.19 -13.62
CA ARG A 159 2.64 2.55 -14.04
C ARG A 159 1.46 3.47 -14.36
N GLY A 160 0.51 3.59 -13.44
CA GLY A 160 -0.70 4.41 -13.59
C GLY A 160 -1.71 4.03 -14.70
N PRO A 161 -1.86 2.76 -15.14
CA PRO A 161 -2.92 2.36 -16.06
C PRO A 161 -4.30 2.42 -15.39
N MET A 162 -5.35 2.44 -16.23
CA MET A 162 -6.68 2.05 -15.78
C MET A 162 -6.66 0.56 -15.39
N HIS A 163 -7.21 0.23 -14.23
CA HIS A 163 -7.25 -1.12 -13.70
C HIS A 163 -8.40 -1.32 -12.71
N ARG A 164 -8.70 -2.58 -12.40
CA ARG A 164 -9.47 -2.98 -11.23
C ARG A 164 -9.02 -4.35 -10.71
#